data_AF-A0A2G6F6X7-F1
#
_entry.id   AF-A0A2G6F6X7-F1
#
_cell.length_a   1.000
_cell.length_b   1.000
_cell.length_c   1.000
_cell.angle_alpha   90.00
_cell.angle_beta   90.00
_cell.angle_gamma   90.00
#
_symmetry.space_group_name_H-M   'P 1'
#
loop_
_entity.id
_entity.type
_entity.pdbx_description
1 polymer ?
#
loop_
_entity_poly.entity_id
_entity_poly.type
_entity_poly.pdbx_seq_one_letter_code
_entity_poly.pdbx_strand_id
1 'polypeptide(L)'
;MSFLKITIGSNQRIKDIFEGINKCESNTLVFLFNGHYPPLLEKKFLKEIKQVSQQAGKEIIFVSKKKLVRDFLKKSGLTAYSIVPAKFKEGEIISLFTLLSDQETTKIVEKTTKETTEVTTKTKEKEVKPNKNEAPVFSLQKIKKQKTPIRARIFFWFLALFLLGLALFLWQTPTAIITLRPRISTVPIMQNMILKLPNAKVDQTESTLPIIKSILLDTTVTDTEVVPTSGKDYELTPAKGKVTLFNESNKPKKLVPSRLQTSNGLVFRFQKPVTIPAKKGNKPGRYVVSVIADEFDVHQKPIGIRGNIEAGTELFFPALRSDLREVYYAKAINGPLVGGSTLVKHKLVAEDEEIAKKVLIENFKDRALQILKQQIANRKNKLGENHILLTNPDFIFTELKDFQFPTDQIGKETQTVSVTGSLTVSALIFDQNSVKKALQKFLKKSLDERRKIIDIDTKSIQYIPFDIKNFKENLWGKISVKAFATEQFSIDSTNPSFQQWILKIKQDITNKTKEEIKPILANNQEIEEVLNISIKPFWATTTPISPDRIIFKIKSVKE
;
A
#
# COMPACT_ATOMS: atom_id res chain seq x y z
N MET A 1 21.90 -10.61 -13.74
CA MET A 1 21.38 -9.35 -13.17
C MET A 1 22.23 -8.97 -11.96
N SER A 2 22.59 -7.70 -11.77
CA SER A 2 23.42 -7.27 -10.62
C SER A 2 22.67 -7.34 -9.28
N PHE A 3 21.33 -7.30 -9.31
CA PHE A 3 20.50 -7.47 -8.14
C PHE A 3 19.11 -8.00 -8.49
N LEU A 4 18.40 -8.55 -7.49
CA LEU A 4 17.00 -8.97 -7.61
C LEU A 4 16.17 -8.43 -6.45
N LYS A 5 14.97 -7.89 -6.75
CA LYS A 5 14.01 -7.44 -5.72
C LYS A 5 13.00 -8.54 -5.44
N ILE A 6 12.93 -8.96 -4.18
CA ILE A 6 12.05 -10.03 -3.72
C ILE A 6 11.04 -9.45 -2.73
N THR A 7 9.75 -9.58 -3.02
CA THR A 7 8.70 -9.19 -2.07
C THR A 7 8.35 -10.34 -1.15
N ILE A 8 8.36 -10.10 0.17
CA ILE A 8 7.99 -11.10 1.19
C ILE A 8 6.62 -10.76 1.77
N GLY A 9 5.72 -11.75 1.75
CA GLY A 9 4.41 -11.67 2.41
C GLY A 9 4.50 -11.91 3.92
N SER A 10 3.50 -11.44 4.67
CA SER A 10 3.45 -11.61 6.14
C SER A 10 3.43 -13.06 6.61
N ASN A 11 2.99 -13.99 5.75
CA ASN A 11 2.78 -15.40 6.09
C ASN A 11 3.87 -16.32 5.52
N GLN A 12 4.94 -15.77 4.96
CA GLN A 12 6.00 -16.59 4.38
C GLN A 12 6.77 -17.35 5.47
N ARG A 13 7.11 -18.62 5.24
CA ARG A 13 7.89 -19.38 6.22
C ARG A 13 9.36 -18.98 6.13
N ILE A 14 10.06 -19.02 7.26
CA ILE A 14 11.50 -18.74 7.35
C ILE A 14 12.30 -19.61 6.36
N LYS A 15 11.94 -20.89 6.23
CA LYS A 15 12.60 -21.84 5.30
C LYS A 15 12.51 -21.38 3.83
N ASP A 16 11.37 -20.84 3.43
CA ASP A 16 11.13 -20.38 2.05
C ASP A 16 12.07 -19.20 1.70
N ILE A 17 12.39 -18.34 2.68
CA ILE A 17 13.33 -17.23 2.50
C ILE A 17 14.75 -17.77 2.28
N PHE A 18 15.18 -18.74 3.08
CA PHE A 18 16.51 -19.35 2.92
C PHE A 18 16.66 -20.09 1.59
N GLU A 19 15.61 -20.80 1.18
CA GLU A 19 15.58 -21.45 -0.13
C GLU A 19 15.64 -20.43 -1.27
N GLY A 20 14.89 -19.33 -1.17
CA GLY A 20 14.95 -18.22 -2.11
C GLY A 20 16.35 -17.62 -2.22
N ILE A 21 17.04 -17.41 -1.10
CA ILE A 21 18.43 -16.90 -1.10
C ILE A 21 19.35 -17.83 -1.88
N ASN A 22 19.24 -19.15 -1.70
CA ASN A 22 20.10 -20.11 -2.39
C ASN A 22 19.78 -20.21 -3.88
N LYS A 23 18.49 -20.17 -4.25
CA LYS A 23 18.00 -20.34 -5.62
C LYS A 23 18.28 -19.15 -6.54
N CYS A 24 18.39 -17.93 -6.02
CA CYS A 24 18.64 -16.76 -6.86
C CYS A 24 20.07 -16.68 -7.41
N GLU A 25 20.26 -16.44 -8.70
CA GLU A 25 21.61 -16.28 -9.28
C GLU A 25 22.24 -14.90 -9.03
N SER A 26 21.48 -13.91 -8.54
CA SER A 26 21.96 -12.54 -8.35
C SER A 26 22.82 -12.39 -7.10
N ASN A 27 23.93 -11.64 -7.22
CA ASN A 27 24.87 -11.36 -6.12
C ASN A 27 24.27 -10.47 -5.03
N THR A 28 23.31 -9.60 -5.37
CA THR A 28 22.64 -8.72 -4.41
C THR A 28 21.14 -9.01 -4.37
N LEU A 29 20.59 -9.26 -3.19
CA LEU A 29 19.16 -9.52 -2.98
C LEU A 29 18.55 -8.39 -2.16
N VAL A 30 17.46 -7.80 -2.67
CA VAL A 30 16.74 -6.72 -2.01
C VAL A 30 15.38 -7.23 -1.55
N PHE A 31 15.24 -7.49 -0.25
CA PHE A 31 13.98 -7.95 0.33
C PHE A 31 13.07 -6.79 0.70
N LEU A 32 11.86 -6.78 0.12
CA LEU A 32 10.82 -5.78 0.34
C LEU A 32 9.77 -6.34 1.30
N PHE A 33 9.69 -5.75 2.49
CA PHE A 33 8.69 -6.10 3.50
C PHE A 33 7.55 -5.08 3.50
N ASN A 34 6.43 -5.47 2.89
CA ASN A 34 5.25 -4.62 2.79
C ASN A 34 4.43 -4.53 4.09
N GLY A 35 4.69 -5.42 5.06
CA GLY A 35 3.95 -5.51 6.33
C GLY A 35 4.83 -5.90 7.52
N HIS A 36 4.20 -6.23 8.65
CA HIS A 36 4.90 -6.79 9.81
C HIS A 36 5.31 -8.23 9.51
N TYR A 37 6.58 -8.54 9.73
CA TYR A 37 7.12 -9.90 9.66
C TYR A 37 7.87 -10.15 10.97
N PRO A 38 7.20 -10.72 11.99
CA PRO A 38 7.76 -10.90 13.33
C PRO A 38 9.17 -11.53 13.36
N PRO A 39 9.52 -12.51 12.50
CA PRO A 39 10.85 -13.12 12.53
C PRO A 39 12.02 -12.14 12.34
N LEU A 40 11.82 -10.98 11.71
CA LEU A 40 12.87 -9.95 11.59
C LEU A 40 13.29 -9.36 12.94
N LEU A 41 12.52 -9.57 14.01
CA LEU A 41 12.83 -9.14 15.37
C LEU A 41 13.48 -10.26 16.21
N GLU A 42 13.66 -11.45 15.64
CA GLU A 42 14.30 -12.57 16.32
C GLU A 42 15.81 -12.60 16.03
N LYS A 43 16.64 -12.49 17.07
CA LYS A 43 18.11 -12.52 16.93
C LYS A 43 18.61 -13.81 16.26
N LYS A 44 17.94 -14.95 16.52
CA LYS A 44 18.30 -16.27 15.96
C LYS A 44 18.15 -16.26 14.44
N PHE A 45 17.00 -15.83 13.93
CA PHE A 45 16.73 -15.70 12.51
C PHE A 45 17.74 -14.77 11.80
N LEU A 46 18.05 -13.62 12.41
CA LEU A 46 19.04 -12.69 11.83
C LEU A 46 20.47 -13.23 11.79
N LYS A 47 20.84 -14.11 12.73
CA LYS A 47 22.13 -14.79 12.71
C LYS A 47 22.16 -15.85 11.59
N GLU A 48 21.10 -16.62 11.46
CA GLU A 48 20.95 -17.64 10.41
C GLU A 48 20.95 -17.02 9.01
N ILE A 49 20.20 -15.95 8.78
CA ILE A 49 20.14 -15.30 7.46
C ILE A 49 21.50 -14.74 7.03
N LYS A 50 22.28 -14.20 7.98
CA LYS A 50 23.63 -13.70 7.73
C LYS A 50 24.61 -14.84 7.41
N GLN A 51 24.48 -15.98 8.08
CA GLN A 51 25.29 -17.15 7.80
C GLN A 51 24.98 -17.72 6.40
N VAL A 52 23.69 -17.88 6.07
CA VAL A 52 23.25 -18.36 4.75
C VAL A 52 23.68 -17.40 3.65
N SER A 53 23.58 -16.08 3.86
CA SER A 53 24.01 -15.09 2.87
C SER A 53 25.52 -15.12 2.62
N GLN A 54 26.32 -15.28 3.67
CA GLN A 54 27.77 -15.40 3.57
C GLN A 54 28.18 -16.69 2.86
N GLN A 55 27.54 -17.82 3.18
CA GLN A 55 27.76 -19.10 2.49
C GLN A 55 27.40 -19.03 1.00
N ALA A 56 26.31 -18.33 0.67
CA ALA A 56 25.89 -18.14 -0.72
C ALA A 56 26.68 -17.05 -1.46
N GLY A 57 27.57 -16.31 -0.79
CA GLY A 57 28.33 -15.20 -1.38
C GLY A 57 27.45 -14.01 -1.81
N LYS A 58 26.30 -13.80 -1.15
CA LYS A 58 25.29 -12.80 -1.56
C LYS A 58 25.19 -11.66 -0.56
N GLU A 59 25.09 -10.43 -1.07
CA GLU A 59 24.76 -9.25 -0.29
C GLU A 59 23.24 -9.15 -0.12
N ILE A 60 22.76 -9.06 1.12
CA ILE A 60 21.33 -8.93 1.41
C ILE A 60 21.01 -7.53 1.93
N ILE A 61 19.99 -6.92 1.34
CA ILE A 61 19.50 -5.59 1.69
C ILE A 61 18.02 -5.68 2.07
N PHE A 62 17.67 -5.12 3.22
CA PHE A 62 16.30 -5.10 3.73
C PHE A 62 15.65 -3.73 3.52
N VAL A 63 14.41 -3.71 3.03
CA VAL A 63 13.60 -2.48 2.92
C VAL A 63 12.33 -2.65 3.73
N SER A 64 12.17 -1.82 4.77
CA SER A 64 11.00 -1.84 5.66
C SER A 64 10.58 -0.44 6.06
N LYS A 65 9.28 -0.18 6.01
CA LYS A 65 8.68 1.10 6.44
C LYS A 65 8.76 1.30 7.96
N LYS A 66 8.76 0.24 8.77
CA LYS A 66 8.76 0.31 10.25
C LYS A 66 10.17 0.65 10.79
N LYS A 67 10.30 1.73 11.55
CA LYS A 67 11.59 2.20 12.13
C LYS A 67 12.24 1.16 13.05
N LEU A 68 11.45 0.57 13.95
CA LEU A 68 11.91 -0.43 14.90
C LEU A 68 12.62 -1.61 14.21
N VAL A 69 12.04 -2.14 13.13
CA VAL A 69 12.61 -3.25 12.35
C VAL A 69 13.96 -2.85 11.74
N ARG A 70 14.07 -1.65 11.17
CA ARG A 70 15.34 -1.17 10.59
C ARG A 70 16.43 -1.01 11.64
N ASP A 71 16.09 -0.43 12.79
CA ASP A 71 17.05 -0.22 13.88
C ASP A 71 17.53 -1.57 14.43
N PHE A 72 16.64 -2.56 14.51
CA PHE A 72 16.99 -3.91 14.91
C PHE A 72 17.91 -4.60 13.89
N LEU A 73 17.60 -4.53 12.60
CA LEU A 73 18.45 -5.08 11.53
C LEU A 73 19.84 -4.44 11.49
N LYS A 74 19.93 -3.12 11.64
CA LYS A 74 21.21 -2.39 11.70
C LYS A 74 22.05 -2.80 12.91
N LYS A 75 21.42 -2.97 14.08
CA LYS A 75 22.10 -3.48 15.29
C LYS A 75 22.66 -4.90 15.10
N SER A 76 22.04 -5.71 14.25
CA SER A 76 22.54 -7.04 13.88
C SER A 76 23.59 -7.02 12.74
N GLY A 77 23.96 -5.83 12.25
CA GLY A 77 24.95 -5.67 11.19
C GLY A 77 24.44 -6.00 9.79
N LEU A 78 23.13 -5.91 9.56
CA LEU A 78 22.51 -6.04 8.25
C LEU A 78 22.16 -4.66 7.68
N THR A 79 22.19 -4.52 6.34
CA THR A 79 21.85 -3.25 5.68
C THR A 79 20.34 -3.11 5.57
N ALA A 80 19.80 -2.00 6.09
CA ALA A 80 18.36 -1.76 6.12
C ALA A 80 18.00 -0.31 5.78
N TYR A 81 17.02 -0.13 4.88
CA TYR A 81 16.55 1.16 4.40
C TYR A 81 15.03 1.32 4.58
N SER A 82 14.57 2.57 4.67
CA SER A 82 13.14 2.92 4.72
C SER A 82 12.48 2.85 3.35
N ILE A 83 13.24 3.15 2.29
CA ILE A 83 12.82 3.23 0.90
C ILE A 83 13.90 2.54 0.07
N VAL A 84 13.53 1.94 -1.06
CA VAL A 84 14.46 1.32 -2.00
C VAL A 84 15.50 2.37 -2.46
N PRO A 85 16.81 2.14 -2.25
CA PRO A 85 17.86 3.05 -2.73
C PRO A 85 17.76 3.31 -4.24
N ALA A 86 18.17 4.50 -4.69
CA ALA A 86 18.08 4.90 -6.10
C ALA A 86 18.74 3.88 -7.06
N LYS A 87 19.89 3.31 -6.65
CA LYS A 87 20.62 2.26 -7.39
C LYS A 87 19.82 0.97 -7.64
N PHE A 88 18.71 0.76 -6.93
CA PHE A 88 17.86 -0.44 -7.05
C PHE A 88 16.42 -0.12 -7.45
N LYS A 89 16.12 1.12 -7.86
CA LYS A 89 14.76 1.51 -8.23
C LYS A 89 14.28 0.76 -9.47
N GLU A 90 15.09 0.75 -10.51
CA GLU A 90 14.82 0.06 -11.78
C GLU A 90 15.06 -1.45 -11.59
N GLY A 91 14.23 -2.30 -12.17
CA GLY A 91 14.33 -3.76 -12.05
C GLY A 91 13.03 -4.43 -11.66
N GLU A 92 12.90 -5.70 -12.00
CA GLU A 92 11.69 -6.48 -11.74
C GLU A 92 11.54 -6.78 -10.24
N ILE A 93 10.29 -6.76 -9.79
CA ILE A 93 9.91 -7.15 -8.44
C ILE A 93 9.26 -8.53 -8.55
N ILE A 94 9.93 -9.54 -8.03
CA ILE A 94 9.43 -10.92 -8.04
C ILE A 94 8.87 -11.25 -6.66
N SER A 95 7.74 -11.94 -6.59
CA SER A 95 7.24 -12.45 -5.32
C SER A 95 8.03 -13.69 -4.92
N LEU A 96 8.34 -13.86 -3.64
CA LEU A 96 9.06 -15.05 -3.17
C LEU A 96 8.30 -16.35 -3.51
N PHE A 97 6.97 -16.30 -3.56
CA PHE A 97 6.16 -17.43 -4.00
C PHE A 97 6.44 -17.80 -5.47
N THR A 98 6.38 -16.81 -6.38
CA THR A 98 6.66 -17.02 -7.82
C THR A 98 8.04 -17.61 -8.04
N LEU A 99 9.06 -17.08 -7.35
CA LEU A 99 10.43 -17.56 -7.43
C LEU A 99 10.57 -19.05 -7.07
N LEU A 100 9.77 -19.51 -6.11
CA LEU A 100 9.79 -20.91 -5.66
C LEU A 100 8.96 -21.82 -6.58
N SER A 101 7.83 -21.32 -7.11
CA SER A 101 6.86 -22.10 -7.90
C SER A 101 7.27 -22.45 -9.35
N ASP A 102 8.24 -21.77 -9.96
CA ASP A 102 8.65 -21.98 -11.38
C ASP A 102 9.21 -23.39 -11.72
N GLN A 103 9.22 -24.33 -10.77
CA GLN A 103 9.66 -25.71 -10.97
C GLN A 103 8.51 -26.74 -11.09
N GLU A 104 7.26 -26.38 -10.75
CA GLU A 104 6.15 -27.34 -10.91
C GLU A 104 5.56 -27.32 -12.33
N THR A 105 5.67 -26.21 -13.06
CA THR A 105 5.08 -26.05 -14.40
C THR A 105 5.95 -26.61 -15.53
N THR A 106 7.27 -26.72 -15.34
CA THR A 106 8.19 -27.26 -16.37
C THR A 106 8.12 -28.78 -16.53
N LYS A 107 7.42 -29.51 -15.65
CA LYS A 107 7.16 -30.96 -15.83
C LYS A 107 5.81 -31.32 -16.44
N ILE A 108 4.91 -30.35 -16.66
CA ILE A 108 3.55 -30.60 -17.17
C ILE A 108 3.40 -30.21 -18.66
N VAL A 109 4.32 -29.41 -19.21
CA VAL A 109 4.21 -28.88 -20.58
C VAL A 109 4.72 -29.85 -21.67
N GLU A 110 5.43 -30.92 -21.30
CA GLU A 110 5.99 -31.87 -22.30
C GLU A 110 5.03 -32.99 -22.75
N LYS A 111 3.76 -33.01 -22.29
CA LYS A 111 2.80 -34.07 -22.66
C LYS A 111 1.56 -33.63 -23.43
N THR A 112 1.43 -32.36 -23.80
CA THR A 112 0.19 -31.89 -24.46
C THR A 112 0.48 -30.92 -25.60
N THR A 113 1.22 -31.35 -26.62
CA THR A 113 1.27 -30.62 -27.89
C THR A 113 1.47 -31.58 -29.06
N LYS A 114 0.46 -32.41 -29.35
CA LYS A 114 0.15 -32.88 -30.70
C LYS A 114 -1.35 -33.15 -30.79
N GLU A 115 -2.01 -32.35 -31.62
CA GLU A 115 -3.23 -32.59 -32.40
C GLU A 115 -4.11 -31.34 -32.42
N THR A 116 -3.85 -30.52 -33.43
CA THR A 116 -4.79 -29.53 -33.95
C THR A 116 -5.22 -30.05 -35.31
N THR A 117 -6.46 -30.54 -35.38
CA THR A 117 -7.17 -30.67 -36.65
C THR A 117 -8.57 -30.13 -36.46
N GLU A 118 -8.95 -29.31 -37.42
CA GLU A 118 -10.18 -28.53 -37.56
C GLU A 118 -11.45 -29.35 -37.28
N VAL A 119 -12.38 -28.77 -36.52
CA VAL A 119 -13.77 -29.22 -36.53
C VAL A 119 -14.68 -28.00 -36.60
N THR A 120 -15.08 -27.68 -37.82
CA THR A 120 -16.26 -26.89 -38.12
C THR A 120 -17.48 -27.78 -37.87
N THR A 121 -18.32 -27.48 -36.88
CA THR A 121 -19.66 -28.09 -36.82
C THR A 121 -20.74 -27.08 -36.45
N LYS A 122 -21.59 -26.90 -37.46
CA LYS A 122 -22.89 -26.24 -37.49
C LYS A 122 -23.77 -26.68 -36.32
N THR A 123 -24.27 -25.70 -35.57
CA THR A 123 -25.34 -25.86 -34.60
C THR A 123 -26.63 -26.25 -35.31
N LYS A 124 -27.15 -27.45 -35.00
CA LYS A 124 -28.49 -27.92 -35.37
C LYS A 124 -29.50 -27.38 -34.37
N GLU A 125 -30.35 -26.49 -34.84
CA GLU A 125 -31.59 -26.10 -34.15
C GLU A 125 -32.65 -27.19 -34.38
N LYS A 126 -33.25 -27.66 -33.28
CA LYS A 126 -34.30 -28.69 -33.25
C LYS A 126 -35.64 -27.99 -33.47
N GLU A 127 -36.19 -28.08 -34.68
CA GLU A 127 -37.59 -27.76 -34.93
C GLU A 127 -38.50 -28.96 -34.66
N VAL A 128 -39.59 -28.65 -33.96
CA VAL A 128 -40.67 -29.53 -33.54
C VAL A 128 -41.56 -29.84 -34.74
N LYS A 129 -41.82 -31.13 -34.98
CA LYS A 129 -42.76 -31.60 -36.01
C LYS A 129 -44.20 -31.19 -35.67
N PRO A 130 -44.97 -30.63 -36.62
CA PRO A 130 -46.41 -30.73 -36.59
C PRO A 130 -46.92 -31.92 -37.43
N ASN A 131 -48.12 -32.30 -37.05
CA ASN A 131 -48.84 -33.51 -37.35
C ASN A 131 -49.30 -33.57 -38.82
N LYS A 132 -49.14 -34.73 -39.45
CA LYS A 132 -49.77 -35.07 -40.72
C LYS A 132 -51.27 -35.25 -40.45
N ASN A 133 -52.11 -34.37 -40.98
CA ASN A 133 -53.49 -34.68 -41.33
C ASN A 133 -53.95 -33.74 -42.46
N GLU A 134 -54.22 -34.37 -43.60
CA GLU A 134 -55.22 -34.01 -44.61
C GLU A 134 -55.30 -32.54 -45.06
N ALA A 135 -54.55 -32.21 -46.11
CA ALA A 135 -54.88 -31.09 -46.97
C ALA A 135 -55.97 -31.53 -47.98
N PRO A 136 -57.06 -30.77 -48.15
CA PRO A 136 -58.04 -31.06 -49.19
C PRO A 136 -57.40 -30.90 -50.57
N VAL A 137 -57.62 -31.89 -51.44
CA VAL A 137 -57.21 -31.86 -52.84
C VAL A 137 -58.12 -30.86 -53.57
N PHE A 138 -57.65 -29.62 -53.72
CA PHE A 138 -58.25 -28.70 -54.69
C PHE A 138 -57.87 -29.17 -56.09
N SER A 139 -58.85 -29.67 -56.83
CA SER A 139 -58.74 -29.92 -58.25
C SER A 139 -58.51 -28.58 -58.95
N LEU A 140 -57.29 -28.39 -59.48
CA LEU A 140 -56.99 -27.33 -60.43
C LEU A 140 -57.81 -27.58 -61.69
N GLN A 141 -59.03 -27.04 -61.74
CA GLN A 141 -59.69 -26.79 -63.02
C GLN A 141 -58.71 -25.97 -63.85
N LYS A 142 -58.30 -26.51 -65.00
CA LYS A 142 -57.53 -25.78 -66.01
C LYS A 142 -58.31 -24.52 -66.36
N ILE A 143 -57.92 -23.39 -65.78
CA ILE A 143 -58.35 -22.06 -66.22
C ILE A 143 -57.88 -21.96 -67.66
N LYS A 144 -58.81 -22.12 -68.61
CA LYS A 144 -58.57 -21.82 -70.02
C LYS A 144 -57.94 -20.42 -70.06
N LYS A 145 -56.72 -20.30 -70.62
CA LYS A 145 -56.02 -19.04 -70.83
C LYS A 145 -56.92 -18.08 -71.61
N GLN A 146 -57.68 -17.28 -70.88
CA GLN A 146 -58.44 -16.20 -71.44
C GLN A 146 -57.41 -15.16 -71.91
N LYS A 147 -57.46 -14.81 -73.20
CA LYS A 147 -56.55 -13.86 -73.83
C LYS A 147 -56.55 -12.57 -73.01
N THR A 148 -55.50 -12.34 -72.23
CA THR A 148 -55.31 -11.09 -71.50
C THR A 148 -55.35 -9.95 -72.51
N PRO A 149 -56.20 -8.93 -72.35
CA PRO A 149 -56.26 -7.82 -73.27
C PRO A 149 -54.87 -7.17 -73.33
N ILE A 150 -54.36 -6.96 -74.54
CA ILE A 150 -53.02 -6.39 -74.80
C ILE A 150 -52.79 -5.09 -74.00
N ARG A 151 -53.85 -4.32 -73.75
CA ARG A 151 -53.85 -3.10 -72.92
C ARG A 151 -53.39 -3.34 -71.47
N ALA A 152 -53.76 -4.46 -70.84
CA ALA A 152 -53.34 -4.78 -69.48
C ALA A 152 -51.83 -5.12 -69.40
N ARG A 153 -51.28 -5.77 -70.43
CA ARG A 153 -49.83 -6.05 -70.50
C ARG A 153 -49.01 -4.77 -70.63
N ILE A 154 -49.48 -3.83 -71.43
CA ILE A 154 -48.82 -2.53 -71.59
C ILE A 154 -48.85 -1.75 -70.27
N PHE A 155 -50.00 -1.73 -69.57
CA PHE A 155 -50.13 -1.08 -68.26
C PHE A 155 -49.19 -1.69 -67.21
N PHE A 156 -49.16 -3.02 -67.06
CA PHE A 156 -48.25 -3.68 -66.11
C PHE A 156 -46.78 -3.53 -66.50
N TRP A 157 -46.45 -3.43 -67.79
CA TRP A 157 -45.08 -3.15 -68.24
C TRP A 157 -44.65 -1.73 -67.89
N PHE A 158 -45.50 -0.73 -68.10
CA PHE A 158 -45.24 0.65 -67.67
C PHE A 158 -45.17 0.78 -66.14
N LEU A 159 -46.05 0.08 -65.40
CA LEU A 159 -46.02 0.06 -63.94
C LEU A 159 -44.74 -0.61 -63.42
N ALA A 160 -44.31 -1.70 -64.03
CA ALA A 160 -43.06 -2.37 -63.69
C ALA A 160 -41.85 -1.47 -64.02
N LEU A 161 -41.85 -0.78 -65.16
CA LEU A 161 -40.80 0.17 -65.54
C LEU A 161 -40.77 1.37 -64.58
N PHE A 162 -41.93 1.88 -64.16
CA PHE A 162 -42.05 2.96 -63.19
C PHE A 162 -41.56 2.52 -61.80
N LEU A 163 -41.96 1.34 -61.33
CA LEU A 163 -41.48 0.78 -60.06
C LEU A 163 -39.98 0.48 -60.10
N LEU A 164 -39.46 0.02 -61.24
CA LEU A 164 -38.02 -0.18 -61.45
C LEU A 164 -37.28 1.16 -61.43
N GLY A 165 -37.81 2.18 -62.11
CA GLY A 165 -37.28 3.54 -62.09
C GLY A 165 -37.29 4.16 -60.69
N LEU A 166 -38.36 3.97 -59.93
CA LEU A 166 -38.48 4.41 -58.54
C LEU A 166 -37.51 3.66 -57.63
N ALA A 167 -37.36 2.34 -57.81
CA ALA A 167 -36.40 1.53 -57.07
C ALA A 167 -34.96 1.94 -57.37
N LEU A 168 -34.63 2.19 -58.64
CA LEU A 168 -33.32 2.71 -59.06
C LEU A 168 -33.06 4.11 -58.49
N PHE A 169 -34.07 4.99 -58.50
CA PHE A 169 -33.97 6.33 -57.92
C PHE A 169 -33.74 6.30 -56.40
N LEU A 170 -34.50 5.48 -55.67
CA LEU A 170 -34.31 5.30 -54.23
C LEU A 170 -32.96 4.64 -53.91
N TRP A 171 -32.50 3.71 -54.76
CA TRP A 171 -31.18 3.07 -54.64
C TRP A 171 -30.03 4.04 -54.94
N GLN A 172 -30.22 5.03 -55.82
CA GLN A 172 -29.19 6.02 -56.12
C GLN A 172 -28.88 6.96 -54.95
N THR A 173 -29.79 7.10 -53.99
CA THR A 173 -29.59 8.07 -52.91
C THR A 173 -28.61 7.52 -51.86
N PRO A 174 -27.41 8.13 -51.69
CA PRO A 174 -26.39 7.57 -50.82
C PRO A 174 -26.81 7.63 -49.34
N THR A 175 -26.25 6.74 -48.53
CA THR A 175 -26.35 6.68 -47.07
C THR A 175 -24.96 6.44 -46.49
N ALA A 176 -24.60 7.14 -45.42
CA ALA A 176 -23.31 6.99 -44.76
C ALA A 176 -23.49 6.45 -43.35
N ILE A 177 -22.78 5.37 -43.02
CA ILE A 177 -22.71 4.79 -41.69
C ILE A 177 -21.30 5.00 -41.18
N ILE A 178 -21.17 5.81 -40.12
CA ILE A 178 -19.90 6.15 -39.50
C ILE A 178 -19.83 5.49 -38.13
N THR A 179 -18.88 4.57 -37.98
CA THR A 179 -18.64 3.90 -36.70
C THR A 179 -17.56 4.65 -35.92
N LEU A 180 -17.93 5.17 -34.76
CA LEU A 180 -17.08 5.98 -33.88
C LEU A 180 -16.67 5.20 -32.63
N ARG A 181 -15.45 5.45 -32.19
CA ARG A 181 -14.96 5.12 -30.86
C ARG A 181 -14.99 6.42 -30.03
N PRO A 182 -15.93 6.56 -29.09
CA PRO A 182 -16.01 7.75 -28.25
C PRO A 182 -14.89 7.77 -27.22
N ARG A 183 -14.46 8.97 -26.87
CA ARG A 183 -13.45 9.18 -25.85
C ARG A 183 -13.98 8.79 -24.47
N ILE A 184 -13.13 8.10 -23.72
CA ILE A 184 -13.40 7.73 -22.33
C ILE A 184 -12.69 8.74 -21.42
N SER A 185 -13.44 9.31 -20.47
CA SER A 185 -12.89 10.18 -19.42
C SER A 185 -13.08 9.56 -18.04
N THR A 186 -12.14 9.85 -17.15
CA THR A 186 -12.22 9.50 -15.73
C THR A 186 -12.53 10.76 -14.93
N VAL A 187 -13.61 10.70 -14.13
CA VAL A 187 -14.07 11.84 -13.34
C VAL A 187 -13.97 11.50 -11.85
N PRO A 188 -13.30 12.33 -11.04
CA PRO A 188 -13.30 12.18 -9.60
C PRO A 188 -14.67 12.54 -9.02
N ILE A 189 -15.14 11.74 -8.07
CA ILE A 189 -16.40 11.92 -7.36
C ILE A 189 -16.09 11.98 -5.89
N MET A 190 -16.74 12.89 -5.19
CA MET A 190 -16.73 12.97 -3.74
C MET A 190 -18.16 13.09 -3.25
N GLN A 191 -18.63 12.11 -2.47
CA GLN A 191 -19.99 12.08 -1.96
C GLN A 191 -20.00 11.73 -0.48
N ASN A 192 -20.72 12.52 0.30
CA ASN A 192 -20.97 12.22 1.71
C ASN A 192 -22.11 11.20 1.83
N MET A 193 -21.94 10.23 2.73
CA MET A 193 -22.88 9.15 3.00
C MET A 193 -23.01 8.93 4.50
N ILE A 194 -24.11 8.31 4.91
CA ILE A 194 -24.36 7.94 6.31
C ILE A 194 -24.17 6.44 6.46
N LEU A 195 -23.30 6.04 7.39
CA LEU A 195 -23.21 4.66 7.87
C LEU A 195 -24.19 4.49 9.03
N LYS A 196 -25.08 3.52 8.93
CA LYS A 196 -26.17 3.31 9.88
C LYS A 196 -26.20 1.86 10.39
N LEU A 197 -26.15 1.66 11.71
CA LEU A 197 -26.43 0.36 12.33
C LEU A 197 -27.93 0.02 12.30
N PRO A 198 -28.32 -1.27 12.36
CA PRO A 198 -29.72 -1.70 12.23
C PRO A 198 -30.70 -0.97 13.15
N ASN A 199 -30.30 -0.66 14.39
CA ASN A 199 -31.15 -0.08 15.43
C ASN A 199 -31.08 1.46 15.54
N ALA A 200 -30.28 2.12 14.69
CA ALA A 200 -30.07 3.56 14.79
C ALA A 200 -31.29 4.37 14.27
N LYS A 201 -31.54 5.54 14.86
CA LYS A 201 -32.45 6.56 14.32
C LYS A 201 -31.59 7.67 13.72
N VAL A 202 -31.79 7.96 12.44
CA VAL A 202 -31.07 9.03 11.72
C VAL A 202 -31.96 10.27 11.75
N ASP A 203 -31.39 11.43 12.06
CA ASP A 203 -32.14 12.69 12.09
C ASP A 203 -32.72 13.03 10.72
N GLN A 204 -33.93 13.60 10.72
CA GLN A 204 -34.65 13.92 9.49
C GLN A 204 -33.90 14.94 8.61
N THR A 205 -33.12 15.82 9.23
CA THR A 205 -32.26 16.82 8.56
C THR A 205 -31.17 16.18 7.69
N GLU A 206 -30.71 14.98 8.06
CA GLU A 206 -29.63 14.25 7.39
C GLU A 206 -30.15 13.20 6.39
N SER A 207 -31.47 13.00 6.32
CA SER A 207 -32.14 12.01 5.47
C SER A 207 -31.93 12.21 3.96
N THR A 208 -31.43 13.38 3.55
CA THR A 208 -31.12 13.68 2.14
C THR A 208 -29.87 12.95 1.65
N LEU A 209 -28.99 12.52 2.56
CA LEU A 209 -27.77 11.78 2.23
C LEU A 209 -28.05 10.29 1.98
N PRO A 210 -27.30 9.62 1.10
CA PRO A 210 -27.40 8.18 0.92
C PRO A 210 -27.07 7.42 2.21
N ILE A 211 -27.99 6.56 2.64
CA ILE A 211 -27.82 5.70 3.83
C ILE A 211 -27.26 4.34 3.41
N ILE A 212 -26.15 3.95 4.02
CA ILE A 212 -25.50 2.66 3.86
C ILE A 212 -25.65 1.88 5.16
N LYS A 213 -26.20 0.67 5.05
CA LYS A 213 -26.31 -0.25 6.18
C LYS A 213 -24.91 -0.72 6.59
N SER A 214 -24.59 -0.59 7.86
CA SER A 214 -23.33 -1.03 8.45
C SER A 214 -23.57 -2.00 9.61
N ILE A 215 -22.58 -2.81 9.92
CA ILE A 215 -22.58 -3.76 11.02
C ILE A 215 -21.31 -3.51 11.84
N LEU A 216 -21.42 -3.60 13.15
CA LEU A 216 -20.28 -3.62 14.06
C LEU A 216 -19.88 -5.09 14.24
N LEU A 217 -18.69 -5.44 13.77
CA LEU A 217 -18.14 -6.79 13.95
C LEU A 217 -17.05 -6.73 15.01
N ASP A 218 -17.25 -7.48 16.08
CA ASP A 218 -16.35 -7.55 17.22
C ASP A 218 -15.58 -8.87 17.26
N THR A 219 -14.36 -8.80 17.77
CA THR A 219 -13.57 -9.97 18.13
C THR A 219 -12.80 -9.66 19.40
N THR A 220 -12.65 -10.66 20.26
CA THR A 220 -11.90 -10.54 21.50
C THR A 220 -10.68 -11.42 21.42
N VAL A 221 -9.52 -10.84 21.72
CA VAL A 221 -8.25 -11.56 21.79
C VAL A 221 -7.78 -11.52 23.24
N THR A 222 -7.62 -12.70 23.83
CA THR A 222 -7.08 -12.89 25.18
C THR A 222 -5.78 -13.64 25.08
N ASP A 223 -4.69 -13.06 25.57
CA ASP A 223 -3.38 -13.71 25.58
C ASP A 223 -2.46 -13.10 26.66
N THR A 224 -1.27 -13.69 26.82
CA THR A 224 -0.18 -13.17 27.63
C THR A 224 0.92 -12.61 26.72
N GLU A 225 1.36 -11.38 26.98
CA GLU A 225 2.48 -10.75 26.27
C GLU A 225 3.66 -10.56 27.20
N VAL A 226 4.87 -10.75 26.67
CA VAL A 226 6.11 -10.52 27.41
C VAL A 226 6.68 -9.18 26.99
N VAL A 227 6.78 -8.25 27.94
CA VAL A 227 7.22 -6.87 27.71
C VAL A 227 8.58 -6.64 28.40
N PRO A 228 9.56 -5.98 27.75
CA PRO A 228 10.82 -5.66 28.40
C PRO A 228 10.66 -4.57 29.47
N THR A 229 11.41 -4.68 30.56
CA THR A 229 11.42 -3.67 31.64
C THR A 229 12.31 -2.49 31.27
N SER A 230 11.89 -1.27 31.64
CA SER A 230 12.65 -0.05 31.33
C SER A 230 13.62 0.37 32.44
N GLY A 231 13.35 -0.04 33.68
CA GLY A 231 14.17 0.28 34.83
C GLY A 231 15.57 -0.32 34.74
N LYS A 232 16.58 0.48 35.11
CA LYS A 232 17.98 0.08 35.11
C LYS A 232 18.64 0.50 36.41
N ASP A 233 19.27 -0.46 37.06
CA ASP A 233 20.22 -0.23 38.13
C ASP A 233 21.62 -0.62 37.66
N TYR A 234 22.61 0.17 38.08
CA TYR A 234 23.99 -0.01 37.68
C TYR A 234 24.81 -0.43 38.89
N GLU A 235 25.39 -1.61 38.82
CA GLU A 235 26.42 -2.03 39.76
C GLU A 235 27.79 -1.71 39.13
N LEU A 236 28.49 -0.75 39.74
CA LEU A 236 29.69 -0.13 39.17
C LEU A 236 30.92 -0.52 39.98
N THR A 237 31.95 -1.00 39.29
CA THR A 237 33.30 -1.08 39.86
C THR A 237 34.11 0.09 39.30
N PRO A 238 34.68 0.97 40.14
CA PRO A 238 35.44 2.12 39.66
C PRO A 238 36.81 1.68 39.12
N ALA A 239 37.20 2.24 37.97
CA ALA A 239 38.55 2.06 37.44
C ALA A 239 39.59 2.70 38.36
N LYS A 240 40.74 2.05 38.52
CA LYS A 240 41.85 2.52 39.35
C LYS A 240 43.13 2.55 38.53
N GLY A 241 44.02 3.49 38.86
CA GLY A 241 45.34 3.53 38.24
C GLY A 241 46.18 4.67 38.78
N LYS A 242 47.33 4.90 38.14
CA LYS A 242 48.28 5.95 38.52
C LYS A 242 48.36 6.98 37.41
N VAL A 243 48.22 8.25 37.78
CA VAL A 243 48.39 9.38 36.86
C VAL A 243 49.59 10.21 37.30
N THR A 244 50.28 10.82 36.34
CA THR A 244 51.35 11.77 36.61
C THR A 244 50.78 13.17 36.54
N LEU A 245 50.89 13.94 37.62
CA LEU A 245 50.59 15.36 37.66
C LEU A 245 51.82 16.15 37.19
N PHE A 246 51.58 17.22 36.45
CA PHE A 246 52.59 18.09 35.88
C PHE A 246 52.42 19.52 36.41
N ASN A 247 53.55 20.20 36.60
CA ASN A 247 53.61 21.60 36.99
C ASN A 247 54.66 22.33 36.15
N GLU A 248 54.21 23.27 35.32
CA GLU A 248 55.09 24.12 34.50
C GLU A 248 55.49 25.44 35.17
N SER A 249 55.04 25.67 36.41
CA SER A 249 55.38 26.84 37.21
C SER A 249 56.74 26.70 37.91
N ASN A 250 57.39 27.84 38.16
CA ASN A 250 58.62 27.94 38.96
C ASN A 250 58.37 27.80 40.48
N LYS A 251 57.11 27.64 40.90
CA LYS A 251 56.75 27.46 42.31
C LYS A 251 56.14 26.08 42.54
N PRO A 252 56.47 25.39 43.64
CA PRO A 252 55.79 24.15 44.01
C PRO A 252 54.32 24.43 44.30
N LYS A 253 53.44 23.49 43.93
CA LYS A 253 52.00 23.61 44.13
C LYS A 253 51.50 22.49 45.02
N LYS A 254 50.98 22.87 46.20
CA LYS A 254 50.22 21.97 47.07
C LYS A 254 48.78 21.90 46.57
N LEU A 255 48.31 20.68 46.33
CA LEU A 255 46.94 20.34 45.96
C LEU A 255 46.33 19.54 47.10
N VAL A 256 45.14 19.96 47.52
CA VAL A 256 44.26 19.15 48.36
C VAL A 256 43.72 17.97 47.53
N PRO A 257 43.14 16.93 48.14
CA PRO A 257 42.41 15.89 47.40
C PRO A 257 41.47 16.53 46.37
N SER A 258 41.74 16.29 45.09
CA SER A 258 41.10 17.03 43.98
C SER A 258 40.55 16.10 42.91
N ARG A 259 39.70 16.67 42.06
CA ARG A 259 39.12 16.02 40.89
C ARG A 259 39.99 16.29 39.67
N LEU A 260 40.08 15.27 38.82
CA LEU A 260 40.66 15.30 37.50
C LEU A 260 39.57 14.92 36.51
N GLN A 261 39.57 15.56 35.35
CA GLN A 261 38.55 15.35 34.34
C GLN A 261 39.19 15.17 32.97
N THR A 262 38.65 14.25 32.18
CA THR A 262 39.00 14.10 30.75
C THR A 262 38.21 15.06 29.88
N SER A 263 38.64 15.29 28.64
CA SER A 263 37.85 16.03 27.65
C SER A 263 36.43 15.46 27.46
N ASN A 264 36.27 14.15 27.61
CA ASN A 264 34.99 13.43 27.48
C ASN A 264 34.10 13.47 28.73
N GLY A 265 34.49 14.23 29.76
CA GLY A 265 33.69 14.42 30.98
C GLY A 265 33.82 13.33 32.03
N LEU A 266 34.70 12.33 31.86
CA LEU A 266 34.99 11.32 32.89
C LEU A 266 35.74 11.95 34.06
N VAL A 267 35.33 11.63 35.28
CA VAL A 267 35.87 12.22 36.52
C VAL A 267 36.67 11.17 37.30
N PHE A 268 37.85 11.57 37.74
CA PHE A 268 38.76 10.78 38.57
C PHE A 268 39.17 11.59 39.80
N ARG A 269 39.37 10.93 40.95
CA ARG A 269 39.79 11.58 42.19
C ARG A 269 41.01 10.92 42.78
N PHE A 270 41.88 11.74 43.35
CA PHE A 270 42.89 11.28 44.29
C PHE A 270 42.53 11.76 45.70
N GLN A 271 42.73 10.87 46.68
CA GLN A 271 42.22 11.07 48.05
C GLN A 271 43.24 11.71 49.00
N LYS A 272 44.52 11.72 48.65
CA LYS A 272 45.59 12.24 49.51
C LYS A 272 46.05 13.61 49.02
N PRO A 273 46.38 14.57 49.91
CA PRO A 273 46.99 15.82 49.50
C PRO A 273 48.34 15.54 48.82
N VAL A 274 48.65 16.28 47.77
CA VAL A 274 49.84 16.09 46.94
C VAL A 274 50.55 17.43 46.76
N THR A 275 51.87 17.44 46.81
CA THR A 275 52.66 18.62 46.44
C THR A 275 53.45 18.32 45.17
N ILE A 276 53.13 19.03 44.09
CA ILE A 276 53.85 18.91 42.82
C ILE A 276 55.06 19.85 42.88
N PRO A 277 56.29 19.36 42.66
CA PRO A 277 57.48 20.21 42.66
C PRO A 277 57.43 21.27 41.56
N ALA A 278 58.22 22.33 41.70
CA ALA A 278 58.41 23.32 40.63
C ALA A 278 59.12 22.70 39.41
N LYS A 279 59.00 23.34 38.24
CA LYS A 279 59.79 22.95 37.07
C LYS A 279 61.30 23.16 37.29
N LYS A 280 62.11 22.29 36.69
CA LYS A 280 63.59 22.38 36.73
C LYS A 280 64.11 22.62 35.32
N GLY A 281 64.53 23.86 35.04
CA GLY A 281 64.89 24.29 33.68
C GLY A 281 63.69 24.16 32.74
N ASN A 282 63.86 23.44 31.63
CA ASN A 282 62.80 23.20 30.64
C ASN A 282 61.97 21.93 30.91
N LYS A 283 62.17 21.23 32.04
CA LYS A 283 61.42 20.02 32.39
C LYS A 283 60.35 20.33 33.44
N PRO A 284 59.06 19.99 33.19
CA PRO A 284 57.99 20.23 34.15
C PRO A 284 58.22 19.41 35.43
N GLY A 285 57.78 19.95 36.57
CA GLY A 285 57.72 19.20 37.82
C GLY A 285 56.73 18.05 37.69
N ARG A 286 57.07 16.86 38.20
CA ARG A 286 56.25 15.65 38.06
C ARG A 286 55.97 15.02 39.41
N TYR A 287 54.75 14.52 39.61
CA TYR A 287 54.40 13.73 40.78
C TYR A 287 53.39 12.64 40.40
N VAL A 288 53.61 11.40 40.86
CA VAL A 288 52.72 10.28 40.56
C VAL A 288 51.70 10.11 41.69
N VAL A 289 50.42 10.08 41.33
CA VAL A 289 49.32 9.90 42.29
C VAL A 289 48.40 8.77 41.84
N SER A 290 47.89 7.99 42.80
CA SER A 290 46.85 7.00 42.55
C SER A 290 45.49 7.68 42.47
N VAL A 291 44.71 7.33 41.46
CA VAL A 291 43.37 7.87 41.22
C VAL A 291 42.33 6.76 41.11
N ILE A 292 41.09 7.11 41.43
CA ILE A 292 39.91 6.26 41.36
C ILE A 292 38.86 7.01 40.53
N ALA A 293 38.23 6.33 39.59
CA ALA A 293 37.10 6.89 38.84
C ALA A 293 35.90 7.11 39.76
N ASP A 294 35.18 8.22 39.57
CA ASP A 294 33.88 8.42 40.23
C ASP A 294 32.83 7.45 39.68
N GLU A 295 31.70 7.31 40.37
CA GLU A 295 30.59 6.47 39.90
C GLU A 295 29.90 7.07 38.66
N PHE A 296 29.73 8.40 38.66
CA PHE A 296 29.04 9.14 37.60
C PHE A 296 29.94 10.21 36.97
N ASP A 297 29.76 10.43 35.68
CA ASP A 297 30.42 11.51 34.94
C ASP A 297 29.71 12.86 35.13
N VAL A 298 30.24 13.92 34.51
CA VAL A 298 29.66 15.27 34.58
C VAL A 298 28.22 15.34 34.03
N HIS A 299 27.79 14.35 33.24
CA HIS A 299 26.45 14.25 32.66
C HIS A 299 25.55 13.25 33.40
N GLN A 300 25.90 12.85 34.63
CA GLN A 300 25.16 11.87 35.43
C GLN A 300 25.03 10.49 34.76
N LYS A 301 25.97 10.14 33.88
CA LYS A 301 26.02 8.79 33.29
C LYS A 301 27.01 7.93 34.06
N PRO A 302 26.72 6.62 34.23
CA PRO A 302 27.65 5.71 34.90
C PRO A 302 29.00 5.68 34.17
N ILE A 303 30.09 5.75 34.93
CA ILE A 303 31.46 5.63 34.42
C ILE A 303 31.79 4.14 34.27
N GLY A 304 31.95 3.42 35.38
CA GLY A 304 32.32 1.99 35.41
C GLY A 304 33.35 1.61 34.34
N ILE A 305 32.95 0.84 33.33
CA ILE A 305 33.84 0.41 32.23
C ILE A 305 34.43 1.57 31.40
N ARG A 306 33.69 2.69 31.26
CA ARG A 306 34.17 3.90 30.57
C ARG A 306 35.32 4.57 31.32
N GLY A 307 35.48 4.26 32.61
CA GLY A 307 36.61 4.72 33.42
C GLY A 307 37.93 4.07 33.04
N ASN A 308 37.92 3.01 32.23
CA ASN A 308 39.13 2.41 31.70
C ASN A 308 39.68 3.28 30.56
N ILE A 309 40.68 4.11 30.87
CA ILE A 309 41.30 5.03 29.91
C ILE A 309 42.68 4.54 29.52
N GLU A 310 43.03 4.74 28.26
CA GLU A 310 44.32 4.34 27.70
C GLU A 310 45.47 5.15 28.29
N ALA A 311 46.67 4.57 28.22
CA ALA A 311 47.88 5.29 28.61
C ALA A 311 48.08 6.52 27.70
N GLY A 312 48.54 7.62 28.29
CA GLY A 312 48.73 8.90 27.59
C GLY A 312 47.52 9.82 27.58
N THR A 313 46.34 9.37 28.04
CA THR A 313 45.15 10.22 28.15
C THR A 313 45.41 11.45 29.03
N GLU A 314 45.02 12.61 28.51
CA GLU A 314 45.16 13.90 29.19
C GLU A 314 43.98 14.18 30.12
N LEU A 315 44.30 14.71 31.28
CA LEU A 315 43.38 15.01 32.37
C LEU A 315 43.68 16.43 32.86
N PHE A 316 42.64 17.22 33.12
CA PHE A 316 42.79 18.57 33.65
C PHE A 316 42.06 18.70 34.98
N PHE A 317 42.38 19.75 35.74
CA PHE A 317 41.68 20.08 36.98
C PHE A 317 40.48 20.98 36.67
N PRO A 318 39.23 20.48 36.72
CA PRO A 318 38.06 21.29 36.38
C PRO A 318 37.86 22.47 37.35
N ALA A 319 38.33 22.35 38.60
CA ALA A 319 38.24 23.41 39.60
C ALA A 319 39.26 24.55 39.39
N LEU A 320 40.27 24.37 38.54
CA LEU A 320 41.20 25.44 38.17
C LEU A 320 40.61 26.29 37.05
N ARG A 321 40.98 27.58 37.04
CA ARG A 321 40.72 28.49 35.92
C ARG A 321 41.42 28.01 34.65
N SER A 322 40.91 28.38 33.47
CA SER A 322 41.41 27.89 32.18
C SER A 322 42.90 28.17 31.96
N ASP A 323 43.37 29.37 32.31
CA ASP A 323 44.78 29.79 32.28
C ASP A 323 45.70 28.87 33.10
N LEU A 324 45.19 28.35 34.22
CA LEU A 324 45.95 27.48 35.11
C LEU A 324 45.91 26.00 34.69
N ARG A 325 44.97 25.59 33.83
CA ARG A 325 44.86 24.18 33.38
C ARG A 325 45.98 23.80 32.41
N GLU A 326 46.51 24.77 31.67
CA GLU A 326 47.68 24.56 30.80
C GLU A 326 48.95 24.39 31.64
N VAL A 327 49.06 25.10 32.77
CA VAL A 327 50.22 25.06 33.67
C VAL A 327 50.20 23.84 34.60
N TYR A 328 49.00 23.43 35.04
CA TYR A 328 48.78 22.29 35.93
C TYR A 328 47.82 21.30 35.28
N TYR A 329 48.37 20.18 34.81
CA TYR A 329 47.61 19.12 34.16
C TYR A 329 48.07 17.75 34.64
N ALA A 330 47.36 16.71 34.24
CA ALA A 330 47.69 15.32 34.55
C ALA A 330 47.66 14.46 33.29
N LYS A 331 48.50 13.42 33.24
CA LYS A 331 48.48 12.43 32.15
C LYS A 331 48.60 11.02 32.69
N ALA A 332 47.86 10.09 32.11
CA ALA A 332 47.89 8.67 32.45
C ALA A 332 49.11 7.94 31.84
N ILE A 333 50.33 8.35 32.19
CA ILE A 333 51.56 7.83 31.54
C ILE A 333 52.04 6.51 32.18
N ASN A 334 51.64 6.22 33.42
CA ASN A 334 52.12 5.05 34.18
C ASN A 334 51.31 3.78 33.89
N GLY A 335 50.78 3.65 32.68
CA GLY A 335 49.87 2.59 32.24
C GLY A 335 48.40 3.04 32.16
N PRO A 336 47.55 2.23 31.51
CA PRO A 336 46.12 2.50 31.42
C PRO A 336 45.46 2.44 32.81
N LEU A 337 44.37 3.17 32.99
CA LEU A 337 43.48 2.94 34.14
C LEU A 337 42.60 1.75 33.79
N VAL A 338 42.52 0.79 34.71
CA VAL A 338 41.85 -0.49 34.48
C VAL A 338 41.04 -0.90 35.70
N GLY A 339 40.25 -1.97 35.56
CA GLY A 339 39.40 -2.50 36.64
C GLY A 339 38.01 -1.87 36.73
N GLY A 340 37.69 -0.92 35.84
CA GLY A 340 36.33 -0.39 35.70
C GLY A 340 35.40 -1.41 35.06
N SER A 341 34.25 -1.66 35.67
CA SER A 341 33.20 -2.52 35.13
C SER A 341 31.81 -1.92 35.38
N THR A 342 30.84 -2.27 34.53
CA THR A 342 29.45 -1.85 34.65
C THR A 342 28.56 -3.07 34.44
N LEU A 343 27.89 -3.52 35.49
CA LEU A 343 26.84 -4.52 35.39
C LEU A 343 25.49 -3.80 35.40
N VAL A 344 24.69 -4.01 34.35
CA VAL A 344 23.36 -3.42 34.23
C VAL A 344 22.34 -4.45 34.69
N LYS A 345 21.64 -4.15 35.79
CA LYS A 345 20.51 -4.94 36.27
C LYS A 345 19.24 -4.26 35.84
N HIS A 346 18.35 -5.03 35.22
CA HIS A 346 17.05 -4.53 34.83
C HIS A 346 16.08 -4.72 35.98
N LYS A 347 15.22 -3.72 36.21
CA LYS A 347 14.17 -3.79 37.23
C LYS A 347 12.84 -3.36 36.66
N LEU A 348 11.77 -3.95 37.17
CA LEU A 348 10.41 -3.54 36.86
C LEU A 348 10.07 -2.24 37.59
N VAL A 349 9.60 -1.23 36.88
CA VAL A 349 9.16 0.07 37.46
C VAL A 349 7.67 0.30 37.16
N ALA A 350 7.00 1.15 37.93
CA ALA A 350 5.58 1.45 37.75
C ALA A 350 5.27 2.02 36.35
N GLU A 351 6.19 2.79 35.75
CA GLU A 351 6.03 3.33 34.41
C GLU A 351 5.99 2.24 33.32
N ASP A 352 6.48 1.04 33.61
CA ASP A 352 6.41 -0.10 32.68
C ASP A 352 4.96 -0.58 32.49
N GLU A 353 4.04 -0.28 33.40
CA GLU A 353 2.62 -0.63 33.28
C GLU A 353 1.98 0.05 32.05
N GLU A 354 2.17 1.36 31.90
CA GLU A 354 1.64 2.14 30.77
C GLU A 354 2.30 1.74 29.45
N ILE A 355 3.59 1.38 29.48
CA ILE A 355 4.30 0.86 28.30
C ILE A 355 3.73 -0.51 27.92
N ALA A 356 3.56 -1.40 28.89
CA ALA A 356 3.03 -2.74 28.66
C ALA A 356 1.60 -2.70 28.13
N LYS A 357 0.75 -1.82 28.68
CA LYS A 357 -0.62 -1.61 28.19
C LYS A 357 -0.65 -1.17 26.73
N LYS A 358 0.22 -0.24 26.33
CA LYS A 358 0.33 0.20 24.93
C LYS A 358 0.80 -0.92 24.00
N VAL A 359 1.85 -1.65 24.40
CA VAL A 359 2.39 -2.78 23.61
C VAL A 359 1.34 -3.87 23.43
N LEU A 360 0.62 -4.21 24.50
CA LEU A 360 -0.45 -5.21 24.47
C LEU A 360 -1.59 -4.77 23.54
N ILE A 361 -2.05 -3.53 23.64
CA ILE A 361 -3.09 -2.99 22.75
C ILE A 361 -2.65 -3.07 21.29
N GLU A 362 -1.42 -2.67 20.97
CA GLU A 362 -0.91 -2.71 19.59
C GLU A 362 -0.83 -4.16 19.06
N ASN A 363 -0.23 -5.08 19.83
CA ASN A 363 -0.06 -6.48 19.44
C ASN A 363 -1.42 -7.18 19.27
N PHE A 364 -2.34 -6.99 20.21
CA PHE A 364 -3.66 -7.63 20.15
C PHE A 364 -4.53 -7.01 19.07
N LYS A 365 -4.41 -5.70 18.81
CA LYS A 365 -5.12 -5.04 17.70
C LYS A 365 -4.72 -5.65 16.36
N ASP A 366 -3.44 -5.88 16.12
CA ASP A 366 -2.97 -6.48 14.88
C ASP A 366 -3.53 -7.91 14.69
N ARG A 367 -3.54 -8.73 15.74
CA ARG A 367 -4.12 -10.09 15.72
C ARG A 367 -5.63 -10.06 15.51
N ALA A 368 -6.34 -9.21 16.25
CA ALA A 368 -7.78 -9.04 16.13
C ALA A 368 -8.18 -8.59 14.72
N LEU A 369 -7.45 -7.66 14.11
CA LEU A 369 -7.68 -7.24 12.72
C LEU A 369 -7.46 -8.37 11.71
N GLN A 370 -6.51 -9.29 11.95
CA GLN A 370 -6.35 -10.48 11.12
C GLN A 370 -7.55 -11.43 11.23
N ILE A 371 -8.03 -11.67 12.46
CA ILE A 371 -9.22 -12.50 12.72
C ILE A 371 -10.45 -11.87 12.04
N LEU A 372 -10.65 -10.56 12.18
CA LEU A 372 -11.75 -9.84 11.53
C LEU A 372 -11.69 -9.96 10.00
N LYS A 373 -10.50 -9.82 9.39
CA LYS A 373 -10.33 -10.02 7.95
C LYS A 373 -10.73 -11.43 7.51
N GLN A 374 -10.33 -12.45 8.27
CA GLN A 374 -10.72 -13.84 7.99
C GLN A 374 -12.23 -14.04 8.14
N GLN A 375 -12.85 -13.48 9.18
CA GLN A 375 -14.30 -13.55 9.37
C GLN A 375 -15.07 -12.87 8.22
N ILE A 376 -14.58 -11.75 7.71
CA ILE A 376 -15.18 -11.04 6.56
C ILE A 376 -15.03 -11.86 5.28
N ALA A 377 -13.87 -12.46 5.03
CA ALA A 377 -13.66 -13.35 3.88
C ALA A 377 -14.60 -14.58 3.94
N ASN A 378 -14.76 -15.17 5.13
CA ASN A 378 -15.68 -16.28 5.35
C ASN A 378 -17.15 -15.87 5.11
N ARG A 379 -17.55 -14.67 5.55
CA ARG A 379 -18.89 -14.12 5.27
C ARG A 379 -19.12 -13.91 3.78
N LYS A 380 -18.14 -13.35 3.06
CA LYS A 380 -18.21 -13.17 1.60
C LYS A 380 -18.45 -14.50 0.88
N ASN A 381 -17.75 -15.55 1.29
CA ASN A 381 -17.89 -16.88 0.68
C ASN A 381 -19.24 -17.54 1.01
N LYS A 382 -19.80 -17.31 2.20
CA LYS A 382 -21.05 -17.95 2.65
C LYS A 382 -22.32 -17.20 2.23
N LEU A 383 -22.31 -15.87 2.30
CA LEU A 383 -23.48 -15.02 2.10
C LEU A 383 -23.46 -14.24 0.79
N GLY A 384 -22.33 -14.26 0.05
CA GLY A 384 -22.16 -13.46 -1.17
C GLY A 384 -22.05 -11.95 -0.92
N GLU A 385 -22.02 -11.52 0.34
CA GLU A 385 -21.96 -10.12 0.72
C GLU A 385 -20.53 -9.59 0.62
N ASN A 386 -20.31 -8.54 -0.18
CA ASN A 386 -18.99 -7.94 -0.38
C ASN A 386 -18.71 -6.87 0.68
N HIS A 387 -18.59 -7.31 1.93
CA HIS A 387 -18.23 -6.47 3.06
C HIS A 387 -16.77 -6.03 2.98
N ILE A 388 -16.51 -4.78 3.34
CA ILE A 388 -15.16 -4.23 3.43
C ILE A 388 -14.81 -3.84 4.86
N LEU A 389 -13.55 -4.06 5.22
CA LEU A 389 -12.96 -3.61 6.47
C LEU A 389 -12.22 -2.29 6.25
N LEU A 390 -12.61 -1.25 6.96
CA LEU A 390 -11.87 0.01 6.96
C LEU A 390 -10.71 -0.08 7.95
N THR A 391 -9.48 0.09 7.46
CA THR A 391 -8.26 0.02 8.28
C THR A 391 -7.92 1.33 8.99
N ASN A 392 -8.67 2.40 8.73
CA ASN A 392 -8.44 3.68 9.39
C ASN A 392 -8.86 3.57 10.87
N PRO A 393 -8.01 4.03 11.83
CA PRO A 393 -8.28 3.93 13.27
C PRO A 393 -9.63 4.50 13.70
N ASP A 394 -10.19 5.49 12.99
CA ASP A 394 -11.48 6.09 13.34
C ASP A 394 -12.67 5.13 13.16
N PHE A 395 -12.49 4.04 12.41
CA PHE A 395 -13.50 2.98 12.20
C PHE A 395 -13.25 1.73 13.05
N ILE A 396 -12.19 1.73 13.87
CA ILE A 396 -11.77 0.60 14.69
C ILE A 396 -11.80 1.03 16.15
N PHE A 397 -12.75 0.46 16.88
CA PHE A 397 -12.92 0.70 18.30
C PHE A 397 -12.21 -0.40 19.08
N THR A 398 -11.46 0.00 20.11
CA THR A 398 -10.73 -0.94 20.98
C THR A 398 -11.14 -0.72 22.42
N GLU A 399 -11.41 -1.81 23.13
CA GLU A 399 -11.73 -1.81 24.56
C GLU A 399 -10.87 -2.89 25.23
N LEU A 400 -10.00 -2.47 26.14
CA LEU A 400 -9.16 -3.37 26.92
C LEU A 400 -9.89 -3.74 28.21
N LYS A 401 -10.09 -5.04 28.43
CA LYS A 401 -10.67 -5.65 29.62
C LYS A 401 -9.65 -6.57 30.27
N ASP A 402 -9.86 -6.84 31.55
CA ASP A 402 -9.11 -7.85 32.31
C ASP A 402 -7.58 -7.70 32.23
N PHE A 403 -7.08 -6.46 32.14
CA PHE A 403 -5.65 -6.18 32.15
C PHE A 403 -5.08 -6.47 33.53
N GLN A 404 -4.11 -7.39 33.59
CA GLN A 404 -3.42 -7.75 34.82
C GLN A 404 -1.93 -7.46 34.65
N PHE A 405 -1.43 -6.59 35.53
CA PHE A 405 -0.02 -6.25 35.64
C PHE A 405 0.51 -6.74 36.99
N PRO A 406 1.66 -7.44 37.04
CA PRO A 406 2.20 -7.99 38.29
C PRO A 406 2.84 -6.88 39.14
N THR A 407 2.00 -6.12 39.83
CA THR A 407 2.42 -5.01 40.71
C THR A 407 3.27 -5.49 41.89
N ASP A 408 3.14 -6.75 42.30
CA ASP A 408 3.96 -7.42 43.32
C ASP A 408 5.42 -7.65 42.90
N GLN A 409 5.71 -7.48 41.60
CA GLN A 409 7.06 -7.61 41.06
C GLN A 409 7.76 -6.26 40.85
N ILE A 410 7.08 -5.15 41.14
CA ILE A 410 7.68 -3.81 41.03
C ILE A 410 8.88 -3.72 41.98
N GLY A 411 10.02 -3.27 41.44
CA GLY A 411 11.29 -3.20 42.17
C GLY A 411 12.12 -4.48 42.16
N LYS A 412 11.59 -5.62 41.69
CA LYS A 412 12.39 -6.85 41.53
C LYS A 412 13.28 -6.77 40.29
N GLU A 413 14.43 -7.44 40.36
CA GLU A 413 15.38 -7.54 39.24
C GLU A 413 14.83 -8.51 38.17
N THR A 414 14.16 -7.98 37.15
CA THR A 414 13.64 -8.75 36.01
C THR A 414 13.89 -8.01 34.70
N GLN A 415 14.27 -8.73 33.64
CA GLN A 415 14.47 -8.15 32.31
C GLN A 415 13.18 -8.02 31.50
N THR A 416 12.19 -8.84 31.83
CA THR A 416 10.91 -8.92 31.15
C THR A 416 9.81 -9.21 32.14
N VAL A 417 8.60 -8.73 31.84
CA VAL A 417 7.39 -8.95 32.61
C VAL A 417 6.32 -9.55 31.71
N SER A 418 5.61 -10.56 32.19
CA SER A 418 4.45 -11.13 31.51
C SER A 418 3.20 -10.38 31.94
N VAL A 419 2.44 -9.86 30.97
CA VAL A 419 1.19 -9.14 31.19
C VAL A 419 0.06 -9.86 30.47
N THR A 420 -1.07 -10.02 31.14
CA THR A 420 -2.28 -10.64 30.59
C THR A 420 -3.34 -9.59 30.35
N GLY A 421 -4.16 -9.81 29.33
CA GLY A 421 -5.28 -8.93 29.04
C GLY A 421 -6.24 -9.52 28.02
N SER A 422 -7.39 -8.87 27.87
CA SER A 422 -8.41 -9.20 26.88
C SER A 422 -8.75 -7.94 26.08
N LEU A 423 -8.39 -7.90 24.80
CA LEU A 423 -8.71 -6.76 23.93
C LEU A 423 -9.90 -7.11 23.04
N THR A 424 -11.02 -6.42 23.25
CA THR A 424 -12.14 -6.44 22.32
C THR A 424 -11.90 -5.37 21.26
N VAL A 425 -11.79 -5.80 20.01
CA VAL A 425 -11.67 -4.92 18.84
C VAL A 425 -12.95 -5.03 18.04
N SER A 426 -13.63 -3.90 17.87
CA SER A 426 -14.84 -3.81 17.07
C SER A 426 -14.58 -2.93 15.85
N ALA A 427 -14.83 -3.46 14.66
CA ALA A 427 -14.65 -2.73 13.42
C ALA A 427 -15.98 -2.51 12.71
N LEU A 428 -16.13 -1.31 12.14
CA LEU A 428 -17.28 -0.98 11.31
C LEU A 428 -17.10 -1.57 9.92
N ILE A 429 -18.05 -2.42 9.51
CA ILE A 429 -18.08 -3.03 8.18
C ILE A 429 -19.39 -2.68 7.46
N PHE A 430 -19.34 -2.60 6.13
CA PHE A 430 -20.52 -2.37 5.30
C PHE A 430 -20.30 -2.95 3.90
N ASP A 431 -21.40 -3.12 3.17
CA ASP A 431 -21.40 -3.68 1.82
C ASP A 431 -20.91 -2.66 0.78
N GLN A 432 -19.83 -3.00 0.07
CA GLN A 432 -19.26 -2.16 -0.98
C GLN A 432 -20.22 -1.98 -2.17
N ASN A 433 -21.08 -2.95 -2.43
CA ASN A 433 -22.05 -2.86 -3.52
C ASN A 433 -23.11 -1.80 -3.23
N SER A 434 -23.53 -1.67 -1.98
CA SER A 434 -24.43 -0.61 -1.51
C SER A 434 -23.84 0.78 -1.73
N VAL A 435 -22.54 0.96 -1.45
CA VAL A 435 -21.82 2.21 -1.77
C VAL A 435 -21.76 2.46 -3.28
N LYS A 436 -21.43 1.44 -4.09
CA LYS A 436 -21.42 1.55 -5.55
C LYS A 436 -22.78 1.99 -6.09
N LYS A 437 -23.88 1.40 -5.61
CA LYS A 437 -25.26 1.77 -5.99
C LYS A 437 -25.58 3.21 -5.60
N ALA A 438 -25.17 3.65 -4.40
CA ALA A 438 -25.35 5.02 -3.96
C ALA A 438 -24.58 6.03 -4.84
N LEU A 439 -23.31 5.74 -5.15
CA LEU A 439 -22.52 6.56 -6.07
C LEU A 439 -23.12 6.59 -7.48
N GLN A 440 -23.58 5.45 -8.01
CA GLN A 440 -24.25 5.40 -9.32
C GLN A 440 -25.53 6.25 -9.34
N LYS A 441 -26.32 6.22 -8.27
CA LYS A 441 -27.53 7.06 -8.15
C LYS A 441 -27.18 8.55 -8.08
N PHE A 442 -26.13 8.90 -7.35
CA PHE A 442 -25.64 10.28 -7.28
C PHE A 442 -25.15 10.76 -8.64
N LEU A 443 -24.28 9.98 -9.29
CA LEU A 443 -23.78 10.27 -10.62
C LEU A 443 -24.88 10.41 -11.66
N LYS A 444 -25.90 9.55 -11.67
CA LYS A 444 -27.03 9.68 -12.60
C LYS A 444 -27.79 11.00 -12.45
N LYS A 445 -27.75 11.63 -11.26
CA LYS A 445 -28.36 12.95 -11.02
C LYS A 445 -27.45 14.12 -11.39
N SER A 446 -26.13 13.93 -11.29
CA SER A 446 -25.14 14.99 -11.55
C SER A 446 -24.51 14.94 -12.93
N LEU A 447 -24.64 13.82 -13.66
CA LEU A 447 -24.11 13.69 -15.01
C LEU A 447 -24.88 14.57 -15.99
N ASP A 448 -24.14 15.12 -16.94
CA ASP A 448 -24.71 15.68 -18.17
C ASP A 448 -25.41 14.54 -18.95
N GLU A 449 -26.61 14.81 -19.46
CA GLU A 449 -27.43 13.88 -20.26
C GLU A 449 -26.73 13.39 -21.55
N ARG A 450 -25.63 14.05 -21.94
CA ARG A 450 -24.76 13.65 -23.07
C ARG A 450 -23.82 12.50 -22.74
N ARG A 451 -23.59 12.23 -21.45
CA ARG A 451 -22.61 11.26 -20.98
C ARG A 451 -23.33 10.05 -20.39
N LYS A 452 -22.67 8.90 -20.47
CA LYS A 452 -23.11 7.64 -19.89
C LYS A 452 -22.00 7.08 -19.04
N ILE A 453 -22.35 6.68 -17.82
CA ILE A 453 -21.41 6.02 -16.91
C ILE A 453 -21.17 4.60 -17.45
N ILE A 454 -19.91 4.27 -17.72
CA ILE A 454 -19.51 2.91 -18.11
C ILE A 454 -19.37 2.05 -16.86
N ASP A 455 -18.61 2.54 -15.88
CA ASP A 455 -18.32 1.85 -14.64
C ASP A 455 -17.81 2.81 -13.56
N ILE A 456 -17.84 2.36 -12.32
CA ILE A 456 -17.16 3.00 -11.19
C ILE A 456 -16.02 2.09 -10.78
N ASP A 457 -14.78 2.62 -10.77
CA ASP A 457 -13.63 1.85 -10.36
C ASP A 457 -13.70 1.57 -8.85
N THR A 458 -14.05 0.33 -8.50
CA THR A 458 -14.19 -0.11 -7.11
C THR A 458 -12.86 -0.12 -6.36
N LYS A 459 -11.72 -0.21 -7.06
CA LYS A 459 -10.38 -0.18 -6.46
C LYS A 459 -9.96 1.24 -6.11
N SER A 460 -10.51 2.25 -6.79
CA SER A 460 -10.25 3.65 -6.49
C SER A 460 -11.00 4.21 -5.29
N ILE A 461 -11.97 3.45 -4.73
CA ILE A 461 -12.84 3.95 -3.67
C ILE A 461 -12.03 4.16 -2.39
N GLN A 462 -12.00 5.40 -1.91
CA GLN A 462 -11.39 5.81 -0.65
C GLN A 462 -12.46 6.29 0.31
N TYR A 463 -12.33 5.88 1.57
CA TYR A 463 -13.26 6.22 2.65
C TYR A 463 -12.58 7.17 3.62
N ILE A 464 -13.14 8.36 3.76
CA ILE A 464 -12.65 9.39 4.66
C ILE A 464 -13.66 9.54 5.80
N PRO A 465 -13.26 9.40 7.06
CA PRO A 465 -14.16 9.60 8.18
C PRO A 465 -14.61 11.07 8.22
N PHE A 466 -15.91 11.29 8.36
CA PHE A 466 -16.49 12.62 8.46
C PHE A 466 -17.49 12.59 9.62
N ASP A 467 -17.17 13.16 10.78
CA ASP A 467 -18.07 13.10 11.94
C ASP A 467 -18.46 11.66 12.37
N ILE A 468 -17.44 10.86 12.72
CA ILE A 468 -17.61 9.48 13.20
C ILE A 468 -17.24 9.29 14.68
N LYS A 469 -16.80 10.37 15.35
CA LYS A 469 -16.33 10.31 16.75
C LYS A 469 -17.42 9.85 17.71
N ASN A 470 -18.68 10.25 17.45
CA ASN A 470 -19.83 9.92 18.29
C ASN A 470 -20.60 8.68 17.78
N PHE A 471 -19.98 7.86 16.92
CA PHE A 471 -20.66 6.70 16.32
C PHE A 471 -21.16 5.69 17.36
N LYS A 472 -20.43 5.50 18.48
CA LYS A 472 -20.86 4.60 19.56
C LYS A 472 -22.15 5.05 20.25
N GLU A 473 -22.36 6.35 20.38
CA GLU A 473 -23.53 6.94 21.04
C GLU A 473 -24.71 7.01 20.09
N ASN A 474 -24.48 7.54 18.89
CA ASN A 474 -25.53 7.79 17.90
C ASN A 474 -25.90 6.55 17.09
N LEU A 475 -25.06 5.51 17.08
CA LEU A 475 -25.20 4.28 16.26
C LEU A 475 -25.22 4.54 14.74
N TRP A 476 -24.91 5.77 14.33
CA TRP A 476 -24.70 6.19 12.95
C TRP A 476 -23.59 7.25 12.89
N GLY A 477 -23.02 7.45 11.71
CA GLY A 477 -22.00 8.48 11.48
C GLY A 477 -21.85 8.76 10.00
N LYS A 478 -21.18 9.86 9.67
CA LYS A 478 -21.00 10.25 8.27
C LYS A 478 -19.63 9.79 7.74
N ILE A 479 -19.56 9.62 6.44
CA ILE A 479 -18.32 9.32 5.73
C ILE A 479 -18.30 10.10 4.43
N SER A 480 -17.12 10.51 3.98
CA SER A 480 -16.92 11.03 2.65
C SER A 480 -16.27 9.94 1.79
N VAL A 481 -16.94 9.59 0.69
CA VAL A 481 -16.48 8.57 -0.25
C VAL A 481 -15.91 9.26 -1.48
N LYS A 482 -14.63 9.03 -1.75
CA LYS A 482 -13.98 9.45 -2.99
C LYS A 482 -13.84 8.27 -3.94
N ALA A 483 -14.17 8.44 -5.20
CA ALA A 483 -14.02 7.39 -6.22
C ALA A 483 -13.77 8.01 -7.59
N PHE A 484 -13.20 7.24 -8.52
CA PHE A 484 -13.19 7.60 -9.93
C PHE A 484 -14.29 6.82 -10.66
N ALA A 485 -15.07 7.53 -11.48
CA ALA A 485 -15.95 6.90 -12.45
C ALA A 485 -15.41 7.10 -13.86
N THR A 486 -15.69 6.09 -14.68
CA THR A 486 -15.40 6.10 -16.10
C THR A 486 -16.68 6.43 -16.83
N GLU A 487 -16.66 7.52 -17.57
CA GLU A 487 -17.78 7.97 -18.39
C GLU A 487 -17.40 7.91 -19.88
N GLN A 488 -18.43 7.75 -20.71
CA GLN A 488 -18.34 7.70 -22.15
C GLN A 488 -19.43 8.57 -22.73
N PHE A 489 -19.11 9.18 -23.87
CA PHE A 489 -20.08 9.93 -24.65
C PHE A 489 -21.21 9.03 -25.20
N SER A 490 -22.47 9.45 -25.06
CA SER A 490 -23.65 8.71 -25.52
C SER A 490 -24.22 9.33 -26.79
N ILE A 491 -24.31 8.55 -27.88
CA ILE A 491 -24.83 9.04 -29.18
C ILE A 491 -26.37 9.12 -29.18
N ASP A 492 -27.05 8.38 -28.31
CA ASP A 492 -28.51 8.26 -28.27
C ASP A 492 -29.18 9.24 -27.30
N SER A 493 -28.55 10.38 -26.99
CA SER A 493 -29.12 11.35 -26.05
C SER A 493 -30.32 12.09 -26.68
N THR A 494 -31.41 12.21 -25.94
CA THR A 494 -32.63 12.93 -26.35
C THR A 494 -32.55 14.45 -26.13
N ASN A 495 -31.42 14.97 -25.64
CA ASN A 495 -31.28 16.37 -25.30
C ASN A 495 -31.25 17.27 -26.57
N PRO A 496 -32.01 18.38 -26.62
CA PRO A 496 -32.03 19.28 -27.77
C PRO A 496 -30.66 19.87 -28.15
N SER A 497 -29.84 20.25 -27.16
CA SER A 497 -28.49 20.81 -27.38
C SER A 497 -27.56 19.76 -28.02
N PHE A 498 -27.77 18.50 -27.66
CA PHE A 498 -27.01 17.39 -28.19
C PHE A 498 -27.42 17.06 -29.64
N GLN A 499 -28.73 17.06 -29.92
CA GLN A 499 -29.23 16.90 -31.28
C GLN A 499 -28.69 17.99 -32.20
N GLN A 500 -28.62 19.24 -31.73
CA GLN A 500 -27.99 20.34 -32.46
C GLN A 500 -26.50 20.11 -32.73
N TRP A 501 -25.74 19.61 -31.74
CA TRP A 501 -24.33 19.29 -31.92
C TRP A 501 -24.12 18.16 -32.95
N ILE A 502 -24.91 17.07 -32.86
CA ILE A 502 -24.87 15.99 -33.86
C ILE A 502 -25.22 16.54 -35.24
N LEU A 503 -26.26 17.36 -35.35
CA LEU A 503 -26.68 17.95 -36.62
C LEU A 503 -25.58 18.82 -37.22
N LYS A 504 -24.87 19.61 -36.41
CA LYS A 504 -23.72 20.41 -36.85
C LYS A 504 -22.60 19.53 -37.39
N ILE A 505 -22.24 18.47 -36.66
CA ILE A 505 -21.22 17.52 -37.13
C ILE A 505 -21.67 16.86 -38.44
N LYS A 506 -22.94 16.46 -38.55
CA LYS A 506 -23.48 15.87 -39.79
C LYS A 506 -23.43 16.86 -40.94
N GLN A 507 -23.70 18.15 -40.71
CA GLN A 507 -23.60 19.22 -41.71
C GLN A 507 -22.16 19.41 -42.19
N ASP A 508 -21.20 19.47 -41.25
CA ASP A 508 -19.78 19.69 -41.55
C ASP A 508 -19.16 18.57 -42.42
N ILE A 509 -19.74 17.36 -42.36
CA ILE A 509 -19.28 16.19 -43.12
C ILE A 509 -20.13 15.88 -44.35
N THR A 510 -21.12 16.72 -44.71
CA THR A 510 -21.91 16.54 -45.95
C THR A 510 -21.05 16.75 -47.20
N ASN A 511 -21.27 15.92 -48.22
CA ASN A 511 -20.54 15.98 -49.50
C ASN A 511 -19.00 15.94 -49.34
N LYS A 512 -18.49 15.22 -48.33
CA LYS A 512 -17.06 15.01 -48.08
C LYS A 512 -16.66 13.59 -48.40
N THR A 513 -15.41 13.41 -48.79
CA THR A 513 -14.81 12.09 -49.02
C THR A 513 -14.37 11.43 -47.71
N LYS A 514 -14.11 10.12 -47.72
CA LYS A 514 -13.68 9.38 -46.51
C LYS A 514 -12.40 9.95 -45.89
N GLU A 515 -11.51 10.51 -46.69
CA GLU A 515 -10.23 11.06 -46.24
C GLU A 515 -10.39 12.42 -45.57
N GLU A 516 -11.32 13.25 -46.06
CA GLU A 516 -11.62 14.57 -45.48
C GLU A 516 -12.44 14.47 -44.18
N ILE A 517 -13.26 13.43 -44.03
CA ILE A 517 -14.11 13.24 -42.84
C ILE A 517 -13.29 12.91 -41.60
N LYS A 518 -12.23 12.10 -41.74
CA LYS A 518 -11.39 11.68 -40.63
C LYS A 518 -10.83 12.85 -39.80
N PRO A 519 -10.15 13.86 -40.39
CA PRO A 519 -9.62 14.99 -39.63
C PRO A 519 -10.72 15.86 -39.01
N ILE A 520 -11.86 16.03 -39.67
CA ILE A 520 -13.00 16.79 -39.13
C ILE A 520 -13.54 16.13 -37.86
N LEU A 521 -13.73 14.81 -37.90
CA LEU A 521 -14.22 14.05 -36.75
C LEU A 521 -13.17 13.96 -35.64
N ALA A 522 -11.89 13.79 -35.98
CA ALA A 522 -10.78 13.74 -35.02
C ALA A 522 -10.57 15.05 -34.26
N ASN A 523 -11.01 16.19 -34.80
CA ASN A 523 -10.94 17.48 -34.12
C ASN A 523 -11.98 17.64 -32.99
N ASN A 524 -12.95 16.73 -32.87
CA ASN A 524 -13.95 16.76 -31.81
C ASN A 524 -13.42 16.08 -30.54
N GLN A 525 -13.49 16.76 -29.40
CA GLN A 525 -12.91 16.29 -28.14
C GLN A 525 -13.59 15.02 -27.59
N GLU A 526 -14.83 14.77 -28.01
CA GLU A 526 -15.67 13.64 -27.60
C GLU A 526 -15.40 12.36 -28.40
N ILE A 527 -14.68 12.44 -29.52
CA ILE A 527 -14.36 11.31 -30.40
C ILE A 527 -12.89 10.95 -30.21
N GLU A 528 -12.60 9.68 -29.87
CA GLU A 528 -11.23 9.18 -29.79
C GLU A 528 -10.73 8.75 -31.17
N GLU A 529 -11.55 7.98 -31.89
CA GLU A 529 -11.15 7.40 -33.17
C GLU A 529 -12.37 7.15 -34.08
N VAL A 530 -12.16 7.26 -35.40
CA VAL A 530 -13.13 6.86 -36.42
C VAL A 530 -12.74 5.49 -36.96
N LEU A 531 -13.49 4.46 -36.58
CA LEU A 531 -13.14 3.07 -36.89
C LEU A 531 -13.48 2.68 -38.33
N ASN A 532 -14.64 3.08 -38.82
CA ASN A 532 -15.08 2.73 -40.17
C ASN A 532 -16.04 3.77 -40.73
N ILE A 533 -15.90 4.07 -42.02
CA ILE A 533 -16.80 4.93 -42.80
C ILE A 533 -17.32 4.10 -43.97
N SER A 534 -18.54 3.61 -43.86
CA SER A 534 -19.23 2.85 -44.90
C SER A 534 -20.21 3.77 -45.63
N ILE A 535 -19.96 3.99 -46.93
CA ILE A 535 -20.87 4.74 -47.80
C ILE A 535 -21.57 3.72 -48.69
N LYS A 536 -22.91 3.77 -48.71
CA LYS A 536 -23.75 2.95 -49.56
C LYS A 536 -24.52 3.84 -50.53
N PRO A 537 -24.76 3.42 -51.77
CA PRO A 537 -24.22 2.19 -52.37
C PRO A 537 -22.71 2.29 -52.63
N PHE A 538 -22.02 1.16 -52.84
CA PHE A 538 -20.54 1.06 -52.80
C PHE A 538 -19.79 1.93 -53.82
N TRP A 539 -20.49 2.40 -54.85
CA TRP A 539 -19.99 3.26 -55.92
C TRP A 539 -20.00 4.76 -55.56
N ALA A 540 -20.65 5.15 -54.46
CA ALA A 540 -20.61 6.52 -53.97
C ALA A 540 -19.30 6.78 -53.20
N THR A 541 -18.58 7.83 -53.60
CA THR A 541 -17.29 8.24 -53.01
C THR A 541 -17.43 9.32 -51.92
N THR A 542 -18.54 10.07 -51.95
CA THR A 542 -18.86 11.15 -51.02
C THR A 542 -20.06 10.82 -50.13
N THR A 543 -20.13 11.48 -48.98
CA THR A 543 -21.29 11.42 -48.08
C THR A 543 -22.54 12.06 -48.69
N PRO A 544 -23.74 11.67 -48.20
CA PRO A 544 -24.99 12.27 -48.65
C PRO A 544 -25.05 13.77 -48.37
N ILE A 545 -25.74 14.51 -49.24
CA ILE A 545 -26.01 15.94 -49.07
C ILE A 545 -26.98 16.18 -47.89
N SER A 546 -27.91 15.24 -47.66
CA SER A 546 -28.85 15.32 -46.54
C SER A 546 -28.21 14.75 -45.25
N PRO A 547 -28.10 15.56 -44.17
CA PRO A 547 -27.58 15.12 -42.87
C PRO A 547 -28.30 13.91 -42.28
N ASP A 548 -29.60 13.77 -42.53
CA ASP A 548 -30.43 12.71 -41.95
C ASP A 548 -30.04 11.31 -42.45
N ARG A 549 -29.38 11.24 -43.60
CA ARG A 549 -28.87 10.00 -44.20
C ARG A 549 -27.48 9.60 -43.68
N ILE A 550 -26.96 10.35 -42.72
CA ILE A 550 -25.71 10.06 -42.02
C ILE A 550 -26.06 9.48 -40.65
N ILE A 551 -25.65 8.24 -40.42
CA ILE A 551 -25.96 7.48 -39.21
C ILE A 551 -24.65 7.23 -38.46
N PHE A 552 -24.58 7.70 -37.22
CA PHE A 552 -23.47 7.37 -36.32
C PHE A 552 -23.77 6.08 -35.56
N LYS A 553 -22.78 5.21 -35.46
CA LYS A 553 -22.81 4.02 -34.61
C LYS A 553 -21.64 4.07 -33.63
N ILE A 554 -21.89 3.79 -32.36
CA ILE A 554 -20.83 3.61 -31.37
C ILE A 554 -20.38 2.15 -31.39
N LYS A 555 -19.07 1.91 -31.46
CA LYS A 555 -18.50 0.63 -31.00
C LYS A 555 -18.05 0.79 -29.56
N SER A 556 -18.63 0.01 -28.65
CA SER A 556 -18.26 0.08 -27.23
C SER A 556 -16.85 -0.49 -27.04
N VAL A 557 -16.07 0.09 -26.12
CA VAL A 557 -14.68 -0.31 -25.83
C VAL A 557 -14.59 -1.66 -25.08
N LYS A 558 -15.71 -2.29 -24.72
CA LYS A 558 -15.76 -3.51 -23.89
C LYS A 558 -15.74 -4.83 -24.66
N GLU A 559 -15.46 -4.84 -25.97
CA GLU A 559 -15.27 -6.07 -26.76
C GLU A 559 -13.80 -6.34 -27.10
#